data_AF-A0A6G4ZWG4-F1
#
_entry.id   AF-A0A6G4ZWG4-F1
#
_cell.length_a   1.000
_cell.length_b   1.000
_cell.length_c   1.000
_cell.angle_alpha   90.00
_cell.angle_beta   90.00
_cell.angle_gamma   90.00
#
_symmetry.space_group_name_H-M   'P 1'
#
loop_
_entity.id
_entity.type
_entity.pdbx_description
1 polymer ?
#
loop_
_entity_poly.entity_id
_entity_poly.type
_entity_poly.pdbx_seq_one_letter_code
_entity_poly.pdbx_strand_id
1 'polypeptide(L)'
;MMALVSSDELANDVTGAEALLERHLEHRTEIDARAGTFQAFEMFGQQLLQNGHYASAEIQQKLDMMTEARKELEKAWIARRVKVDQCLDLQLFYRDCEQAENWMASREAFLGSDDMGGDNVEALIKKHEDFDKAISAQEEIQFSACSQSR
;
A
#
# COMPACT_ATOMS: atom_id res chain seq x y z
N MET A 1 -2.56 -20.14 5.39
CA MET A 1 -1.60 -19.39 4.57
C MET A 1 -2.23 -18.91 3.26
N MET A 2 -2.66 -19.80 2.34
CA MET A 2 -3.32 -19.38 1.08
C MET A 2 -4.51 -18.42 1.31
N ALA A 3 -5.44 -18.78 2.21
CA ALA A 3 -6.60 -17.94 2.54
C ALA A 3 -6.24 -16.56 3.13
N LEU A 4 -5.06 -16.43 3.76
CA LEU A 4 -4.60 -15.17 4.35
C LEU A 4 -4.01 -14.25 3.27
N VAL A 5 -3.22 -14.81 2.35
CA VAL A 5 -2.64 -14.05 1.24
C VAL A 5 -3.63 -13.79 0.10
N SER A 6 -4.74 -14.51 0.04
CA SER A 6 -5.79 -14.32 -0.98
C SER A 6 -6.98 -13.48 -0.51
N SER A 7 -6.86 -12.76 0.62
CA SER A 7 -7.94 -11.87 1.07
C SER A 7 -8.18 -10.75 0.06
N ASP A 8 -9.45 -10.39 -0.16
CA ASP A 8 -9.86 -9.25 -1.00
C ASP A 8 -10.24 -8.02 -0.15
N GLU A 9 -10.19 -8.12 1.17
CA GLU A 9 -10.50 -7.00 2.07
C GLU A 9 -9.48 -5.86 1.91
N LEU A 10 -9.95 -4.62 1.78
CA LEU A 10 -9.13 -3.42 1.65
C LEU A 10 -9.57 -2.38 2.67
N ALA A 11 -8.64 -1.51 3.07
CA ALA A 11 -8.91 -0.43 4.01
C ALA A 11 -9.54 0.78 3.30
N ASN A 12 -10.26 1.59 4.07
CA ASN A 12 -10.90 2.83 3.64
C ASN A 12 -10.22 4.09 4.21
N ASP A 13 -9.05 3.93 4.83
CA ASP A 13 -8.20 5.00 5.32
C ASP A 13 -6.72 4.62 5.20
N VAL A 14 -5.84 5.61 5.34
CA VAL A 14 -4.38 5.44 5.21
C VAL A 14 -3.84 4.49 6.28
N THR A 15 -4.22 4.69 7.53
CA THR A 15 -3.76 3.89 8.68
C THR A 15 -4.08 2.41 8.51
N GLY A 16 -5.28 2.08 8.07
CA GLY A 16 -5.70 0.71 7.82
C GLY A 16 -4.95 0.10 6.63
N ALA A 17 -4.69 0.88 5.58
CA ALA A 17 -3.92 0.40 4.42
C ALA A 17 -2.47 0.09 4.81
N GLU A 18 -1.83 0.95 5.62
CA GLU A 18 -0.50 0.71 6.18
C GLU A 18 -0.46 -0.54 7.06
N ALA A 19 -1.44 -0.73 7.95
CA ALA A 19 -1.55 -1.93 8.78
C ALA A 19 -1.72 -3.22 7.94
N LEU A 20 -2.45 -3.13 6.81
CA LEU A 20 -2.56 -4.25 5.87
C LEU A 20 -1.21 -4.56 5.19
N LEU A 21 -0.38 -3.55 4.89
CA LEU A 21 0.97 -3.76 4.35
C LEU A 21 1.90 -4.41 5.37
N GLU A 22 1.87 -3.96 6.62
CA GLU A 22 2.66 -4.54 7.70
C GLU A 22 2.32 -6.02 7.88
N ARG A 23 1.03 -6.35 8.02
CA ARG A 23 0.55 -7.74 8.13
C ARG A 23 0.92 -8.58 6.90
N HIS A 24 0.93 -7.98 5.71
CA HIS A 24 1.35 -8.65 4.49
C HIS A 24 2.86 -9.01 4.51
N LEU A 25 3.72 -8.16 5.10
CA LEU A 25 5.14 -8.45 5.33
C LEU A 25 5.34 -9.53 6.42
N GLU A 26 4.51 -9.56 7.45
CA GLU A 26 4.52 -10.66 8.42
C GLU A 26 4.25 -12.01 7.75
N HIS A 27 3.27 -12.06 6.84
CA HIS A 27 3.00 -13.25 6.05
C HIS A 27 4.21 -13.68 5.20
N ARG A 28 5.02 -12.74 4.70
CA ARG A 28 6.27 -13.08 4.00
C ARG A 28 7.24 -13.82 4.91
N THR A 29 7.42 -13.29 6.12
CA THR A 29 8.29 -13.92 7.13
C THR A 29 7.82 -15.34 7.45
N GLU A 30 6.51 -15.56 7.56
CA GLU A 30 5.96 -16.90 7.81
C GLU A 30 6.19 -17.87 6.63
N ILE A 31 6.05 -17.39 5.38
CA ILE A 31 6.32 -18.17 4.17
C ILE A 31 7.79 -18.58 4.12
N ASP A 32 8.70 -17.63 4.35
CA ASP A 32 10.15 -17.84 4.31
C ASP A 32 10.61 -18.80 5.42
N ALA A 33 10.04 -18.69 6.63
CA ALA A 33 10.34 -19.60 7.73
C ALA A 33 10.03 -21.07 7.40
N ARG A 34 9.06 -21.33 6.51
CA ARG A 34 8.69 -22.70 6.08
C ARG A 34 9.51 -23.21 4.91
N ALA A 35 10.32 -22.36 4.25
CA ALA A 35 11.08 -22.72 3.06
C ALA A 35 12.00 -23.94 3.30
N GLY A 36 12.68 -23.99 4.44
CA GLY A 36 13.56 -25.10 4.82
C GLY A 36 12.82 -26.42 5.00
N THR A 37 11.60 -26.40 5.56
CA THR A 37 10.77 -27.61 5.72
C THR A 37 10.38 -28.19 4.37
N PHE A 38 9.99 -27.35 3.42
CA PHE A 38 9.65 -27.82 2.06
C PHE A 38 10.88 -28.39 1.35
N GLN A 39 12.04 -27.75 1.47
CA GLN A 39 13.28 -28.25 0.89
C GLN A 39 13.66 -29.62 1.46
N ALA A 40 13.55 -29.80 2.77
CA ALA A 40 13.82 -31.09 3.41
C ALA A 40 12.86 -32.18 2.92
N PHE A 41 11.56 -31.86 2.79
CA PHE A 41 10.56 -32.78 2.25
C PHE A 41 10.86 -33.17 0.79
N GLU A 42 11.21 -32.19 -0.04
CA GLU A 42 11.59 -32.42 -1.43
C GLU A 42 12.82 -33.31 -1.56
N MET A 43 13.88 -33.02 -0.79
CA MET A 43 15.09 -33.85 -0.76
C MET A 43 14.79 -35.29 -0.34
N PHE A 44 13.96 -35.48 0.69
CA PHE A 44 13.58 -36.81 1.13
C PHE A 44 12.77 -37.56 0.06
N GLY A 45 11.82 -36.90 -0.59
CA GLY A 45 11.07 -37.47 -1.70
C GLY A 45 11.98 -37.87 -2.87
N GLN A 46 12.92 -37.00 -3.25
CA GLN A 46 13.91 -37.30 -4.29
C GLN A 46 14.80 -38.50 -3.94
N GLN A 47 15.20 -38.65 -2.67
CA GLN A 47 15.96 -39.82 -2.21
C GLN A 47 15.15 -41.11 -2.34
N LEU A 48 13.86 -41.11 -2.00
CA LEU A 48 13.00 -42.29 -2.16
C LEU A 48 12.86 -42.68 -3.63
N LEU A 49 12.74 -41.70 -4.52
CA LEU A 49 12.68 -41.93 -5.97
C LEU A 49 13.98 -42.54 -6.50
N GLN A 50 15.13 -42.01 -6.10
CA GLN A 50 16.44 -42.53 -6.51
C GLN A 50 16.66 -43.98 -6.06
N ASN A 51 16.13 -44.35 -4.90
CA ASN A 51 16.20 -45.71 -4.36
C ASN A 51 15.17 -46.67 -4.95
N GLY A 52 14.35 -46.23 -5.92
CA GLY A 52 13.35 -47.07 -6.57
C GLY A 52 12.22 -47.51 -5.64
N HIS A 53 11.78 -46.62 -4.74
CA HIS A 53 10.71 -46.93 -3.79
C HIS A 53 9.44 -47.42 -4.49
N TYR A 54 8.74 -48.40 -3.91
CA TYR A 54 7.57 -49.04 -4.55
C TYR A 54 6.45 -48.06 -4.92
N ALA A 55 6.33 -46.97 -4.17
CA ALA A 55 5.35 -45.89 -4.38
C ALA A 55 5.92 -44.69 -5.17
N SER A 56 6.96 -44.88 -5.99
CA SER A 56 7.63 -43.78 -6.71
C SER A 56 6.67 -42.89 -7.51
N ALA A 57 5.66 -43.46 -8.16
CA ALA A 57 4.67 -42.69 -8.91
C ALA A 57 3.87 -41.72 -8.02
N GLU A 58 3.41 -42.19 -6.86
CA GLU A 58 2.68 -41.36 -5.89
C GLU A 58 3.59 -40.30 -5.25
N ILE A 59 4.85 -40.65 -4.97
CA ILE A 59 5.83 -39.72 -4.41
C ILE A 59 6.09 -38.58 -5.39
N GLN A 60 6.34 -38.89 -6.66
CA GLN A 60 6.55 -37.88 -7.69
C GLN A 60 5.34 -36.95 -7.80
N GLN A 61 4.13 -37.51 -7.87
CA GLN A 61 2.91 -36.72 -7.92
C GLN A 61 2.78 -35.75 -6.73
N LYS A 62 3.07 -36.21 -5.50
CA LYS A 62 3.01 -35.36 -4.30
C LYS A 62 4.06 -34.24 -4.32
N LEU A 63 5.27 -34.52 -4.81
CA LEU A 63 6.31 -33.51 -4.99
C LEU A 63 5.88 -32.44 -6.00
N ASP A 64 5.32 -32.85 -7.13
CA ASP A 64 4.82 -31.93 -8.17
C ASP A 64 3.67 -31.06 -7.64
N MET A 65 2.71 -31.66 -6.93
CA MET A 65 1.61 -30.93 -6.29
C MET A 65 2.11 -29.92 -5.26
N MET A 66 3.11 -30.27 -4.44
CA MET A 66 3.69 -29.36 -3.46
C MET A 66 4.40 -28.19 -4.17
N THR A 67 5.18 -28.47 -5.21
CA THR A 67 5.87 -27.45 -6.00
C THR A 67 4.88 -26.47 -6.63
N GLU A 68 3.78 -26.96 -7.20
CA GLU A 68 2.77 -26.10 -7.79
C GLU A 68 2.02 -25.29 -6.74
N ALA A 69 1.63 -25.89 -5.61
CA ALA A 69 0.99 -25.16 -4.51
C ALA A 69 1.87 -24.03 -3.96
N ARG A 70 3.20 -24.22 -3.90
CA ARG A 70 4.15 -23.17 -3.50
C ARG A 70 4.21 -22.02 -4.51
N LYS A 71 4.20 -22.33 -5.81
CA LYS A 71 4.17 -21.30 -6.86
C LYS A 71 2.88 -20.48 -6.81
N GLU A 72 1.74 -21.13 -6.65
CA GLU A 72 0.45 -20.45 -6.54
C GLU A 72 0.37 -19.58 -5.29
N LEU A 73 0.94 -20.04 -4.17
CA LEU A 73 1.05 -19.23 -2.96
C LEU A 73 1.88 -17.96 -3.18
N GLU A 74 3.03 -18.07 -3.84
CA GLU A 74 3.89 -16.92 -4.15
C GLU A 74 3.18 -15.93 -5.09
N LYS A 75 2.53 -16.43 -6.14
CA LYS A 75 1.73 -15.60 -7.06
C LYS A 75 0.62 -14.85 -6.32
N ALA A 76 -0.11 -15.55 -5.43
CA ALA A 76 -1.18 -14.93 -4.64
C ALA A 76 -0.63 -13.86 -3.69
N TRP A 77 0.52 -14.13 -3.04
CA TRP A 77 1.18 -13.15 -2.19
C TRP A 77 1.58 -11.89 -2.98
N ILE A 78 2.24 -12.04 -4.14
CA ILE A 78 2.60 -10.90 -5.00
C ILE A 78 1.36 -10.14 -5.46
N ALA A 79 0.31 -10.83 -5.90
CA ALA A 79 -0.92 -10.20 -6.35
C ALA A 79 -1.59 -9.39 -5.23
N ARG A 80 -1.56 -9.90 -4.00
CA ARG A 80 -2.06 -9.18 -2.83
C ARG A 80 -1.24 -7.94 -2.51
N ARG A 81 0.09 -8.00 -2.65
CA ARG A 81 0.96 -6.83 -2.46
C ARG A 81 0.50 -5.67 -3.34
N VAL A 82 0.35 -5.93 -4.64
CA VAL A 82 -0.09 -4.93 -5.63
C VAL A 82 -1.43 -4.30 -5.24
N LYS A 83 -2.41 -5.11 -4.82
CA LYS A 83 -3.72 -4.60 -4.39
C LYS A 83 -3.63 -3.69 -3.16
N VAL A 84 -2.81 -4.05 -2.16
CA VAL A 84 -2.69 -3.26 -0.93
C VAL A 84 -1.89 -1.97 -1.17
N ASP A 85 -0.83 -2.01 -1.99
CA ASP A 85 -0.10 -0.80 -2.39
C ASP A 85 -1.03 0.17 -3.14
N GLN A 86 -1.78 -0.31 -4.13
CA GLN A 86 -2.76 0.52 -4.86
C GLN A 86 -3.86 1.09 -3.95
N CYS A 87 -4.27 0.32 -2.93
CA CYS A 87 -5.21 0.81 -1.93
C CYS A 87 -4.59 1.95 -1.12
N LEU A 88 -3.34 1.81 -0.67
CA LEU A 88 -2.66 2.87 0.08
C LEU A 88 -2.53 4.14 -0.76
N ASP A 89 -2.09 4.04 -2.01
CA ASP A 89 -1.97 5.17 -2.93
C ASP A 89 -3.30 5.90 -3.09
N LEU A 90 -4.41 5.16 -3.24
CA LEU A 90 -5.74 5.73 -3.35
C LEU A 90 -6.17 6.45 -2.06
N GLN A 91 -5.91 5.88 -0.89
CA GLN A 91 -6.27 6.52 0.39
C GLN A 91 -5.44 7.78 0.65
N LEU A 92 -4.15 7.78 0.28
CA LEU A 92 -3.31 8.97 0.35
C LEU A 92 -3.86 10.07 -0.57
N PHE A 93 -4.24 9.71 -1.81
CA PHE A 93 -4.85 10.65 -2.74
C PHE A 93 -6.15 11.28 -2.20
N TYR A 94 -7.04 10.48 -1.60
CA TYR A 94 -8.28 11.02 -1.02
C TYR A 94 -8.01 11.98 0.15
N ARG A 95 -7.08 11.63 1.04
CA ARG A 95 -6.66 12.51 2.15
C ARG A 95 -6.10 13.84 1.61
N ASP A 96 -5.29 13.78 0.56
CA ASP A 96 -4.68 14.98 -0.03
C ASP A 96 -5.75 15.86 -0.72
N CYS A 97 -6.75 15.25 -1.36
CA CYS A 97 -7.91 15.96 -1.90
C CYS A 97 -8.72 16.65 -0.79
N GLU A 98 -9.03 15.93 0.29
CA GLU A 98 -9.76 16.48 1.44
C GLU A 98 -8.98 17.65 2.07
N GLN A 99 -7.66 17.55 2.18
CA GLN A 99 -6.83 18.65 2.67
C GLN A 99 -6.91 19.88 1.75
N ALA A 100 -6.85 19.68 0.43
CA ALA A 100 -6.99 20.76 -0.54
C ALA A 100 -8.38 21.41 -0.48
N GLU A 101 -9.44 20.62 -0.40
CA GLU A 101 -10.82 21.10 -0.25
C GLU A 101 -11.00 21.93 1.03
N ASN A 102 -10.53 21.43 2.16
CA ASN A 102 -10.58 22.15 3.43
C ASN A 102 -9.77 23.46 3.39
N TRP A 103 -8.62 23.45 2.73
CA TRP A 103 -7.82 24.66 2.54
C TRP A 103 -8.54 25.71 1.68
N MET A 104 -9.13 25.28 0.55
CA MET A 104 -9.93 26.16 -0.31
C MET A 104 -11.14 26.73 0.44
N ALA A 105 -11.90 25.88 1.16
CA ALA A 105 -13.06 26.32 1.92
C ALA A 105 -12.71 27.32 3.03
N SER A 106 -11.60 27.10 3.74
CA SER A 106 -11.07 28.06 4.73
C SER A 106 -10.74 29.40 4.08
N ARG A 107 -10.16 29.38 2.87
CA ARG A 107 -9.83 30.61 2.15
C ARG A 107 -11.06 31.35 1.65
N GLU A 108 -12.04 30.64 1.11
CA GLU A 108 -13.33 31.22 0.70
C GLU A 108 -14.03 31.88 1.90
N ALA A 109 -14.06 31.22 3.06
CA ALA A 109 -14.63 31.79 4.28
C ALA A 109 -13.91 33.07 4.72
N PHE A 110 -12.58 33.11 4.62
CA PHE A 110 -11.77 34.29 4.95
C PHE A 110 -11.96 35.48 3.97
N LEU A 111 -12.25 35.19 2.70
CA LEU A 111 -12.58 36.21 1.70
C LEU A 111 -14.04 36.69 1.84
N GLY A 112 -14.95 35.80 2.22
CA GLY A 112 -16.38 36.11 2.42
C GLY A 112 -16.72 36.75 3.77
N SER A 113 -15.83 36.69 4.76
CA SER A 113 -15.98 37.45 6.01
C SER A 113 -15.78 38.95 5.71
N ASP A 114 -16.89 39.64 5.47
CA ASP A 114 -17.00 41.07 5.21
C ASP A 114 -16.73 41.92 6.48
N ASP A 115 -15.64 41.64 7.18
CA ASP A 115 -15.09 42.55 8.19
C ASP A 115 -14.21 43.60 7.47
N MET A 116 -14.82 44.30 6.51
CA MET A 116 -14.28 45.50 5.87
C MET A 116 -14.54 46.70 6.79
N GLY A 117 -14.04 46.60 8.02
CA GLY A 117 -13.91 47.73 8.93
C GLY A 117 -12.80 48.68 8.46
N GLY A 118 -13.15 49.60 7.55
CA GLY A 118 -12.44 50.88 7.34
C GLY A 118 -11.07 50.83 6.66
N ASP A 119 -11.09 51.02 5.33
CA ASP A 119 -10.17 51.87 4.53
C ASP A 119 -8.66 51.88 4.84
N ASN A 120 -8.06 50.76 5.28
CA ASN A 120 -6.61 50.66 5.38
C ASN A 120 -6.03 49.86 4.21
N VAL A 121 -5.68 50.58 3.13
CA VAL A 121 -5.01 50.04 1.94
C VAL A 121 -3.77 49.21 2.30
N GLU A 122 -3.03 49.57 3.35
CA GLU A 122 -1.88 48.80 3.84
C GLU A 122 -2.28 47.45 4.46
N ALA A 123 -3.44 47.37 5.11
CA ALA A 123 -3.96 46.10 5.60
C ALA A 123 -4.40 45.19 4.43
N LEU A 124 -4.99 45.77 3.38
CA LEU A 124 -5.37 45.04 2.16
C LEU A 124 -4.15 44.55 1.37
N ILE A 125 -3.11 45.38 1.22
CA ILE A 125 -1.84 44.99 0.59
C ILE A 125 -1.17 43.86 1.36
N LYS A 126 -1.06 43.98 2.69
CA LYS A 126 -0.48 42.93 3.53
C LYS A 126 -1.26 41.61 3.42
N LYS A 127 -2.60 41.68 3.41
CA LYS A 127 -3.47 40.49 3.25
C LYS A 127 -3.30 39.82 1.88
N HIS A 128 -2.98 40.59 0.84
CA HIS A 128 -2.65 40.09 -0.49
C HIS A 128 -1.25 39.46 -0.52
N GLU A 129 -0.24 40.10 0.06
CA GLU A 129 1.12 39.53 0.14
C GLU A 129 1.15 38.22 0.94
N ASP A 130 0.39 38.15 2.03
CA ASP A 130 0.23 36.93 2.82
C ASP A 130 -0.51 35.83 2.03
N PHE A 131 -1.39 36.23 1.10
CA PHE A 131 -2.05 35.29 0.19
C PHE A 131 -1.10 34.73 -0.86
N ASP A 132 -0.31 35.60 -1.51
CA ASP A 132 0.65 35.18 -2.54
C ASP A 132 1.69 34.23 -1.96
N LYS A 133 2.19 34.52 -0.75
CA LYS A 133 3.10 33.61 -0.04
C LYS A 133 2.46 32.26 0.27
N ALA A 134 1.20 32.25 0.68
CA ALA A 134 0.47 31.00 0.95
C ALA A 134 0.25 30.19 -0.33
N ILE A 135 -0.03 30.85 -1.47
CA ILE A 135 -0.13 30.20 -2.78
C ILE A 135 1.20 29.58 -3.18
N SER A 136 2.31 30.35 -3.15
CA SER A 136 3.61 29.83 -3.55
C SER A 136 4.07 28.66 -2.68
N ALA A 137 3.77 28.69 -1.37
CA ALA A 137 4.06 27.57 -0.48
C ALA A 137 3.22 26.32 -0.80
N GLN A 138 1.95 26.51 -1.18
CA GLN A 138 1.06 25.40 -1.54
C GLN A 138 1.47 24.75 -2.87
N GLU A 139 1.89 25.54 -3.87
CA GLU A 139 2.41 25.03 -5.15
C GLU A 139 3.63 24.11 -4.94
N GLU A 140 4.51 24.46 -4.00
CA GLU A 140 5.70 23.67 -3.66
C GLU A 140 5.34 22.33 -2.97
N ILE A 141 4.34 22.34 -2.08
CA ILE A 141 3.85 21.14 -1.39
C ILE A 141 3.12 20.20 -2.37
N GLN A 142 2.28 20.76 -3.24
CA GLN A 142 1.53 19.98 -4.24
C GLN A 142 2.48 19.36 -5.28
N PHE A 143 3.54 20.08 -5.68
CA PHE A 143 4.58 19.55 -6.55
C PHE A 143 5.37 18.42 -5.89
N SER A 144 5.71 18.55 -4.60
CA SER A 144 6.37 17.49 -3.82
C SER A 144 5.51 16.22 -3.71
N ALA A 145 4.23 16.36 -3.35
CA ALA A 145 3.30 15.23 -3.24
C ALA A 145 3.09 14.49 -4.57
N CYS A 146 2.99 15.23 -5.68
CA CYS A 146 2.86 14.65 -7.01
C CYS A 146 4.15 13.97 -7.51
N SER A 147 5.32 14.42 -7.06
CA SER A 147 6.63 13.86 -7.42
C SER A 147 6.98 12.58 -6.67
N GLN A 148 6.47 12.39 -5.44
CA GLN A 148 6.70 11.19 -4.64
C GLN A 148 5.78 10.01 -5.03
N SER A 149 4.75 10.26 -5.83
CA SER A 149 3.84 9.25 -6.38
C SER A 149 4.26 8.70 -7.77
N ARG A 150 5.48 8.99 -8.23
CA ARG A 150 6.08 8.42 -9.46
C ARG A 150 7.30 7.57 -9.13
#